data_AF-A0A4Y7IWF7-F1
#
_entry.id   AF-A0A4Y7IWF7-F1
#
_cell.length_a   1.000
_cell.length_b   1.000
_cell.length_c   1.000
_cell.angle_alpha   90.00
_cell.angle_beta   90.00
_cell.angle_gamma   90.00
#
_symmetry.space_group_name_H-M   'P 1'
#
loop_
_entity.id
_entity.type
_entity.pdbx_description
1 polymer ?
#
loop_
_entity_poly.entity_id
_entity_poly.type
_entity_poly.pdbx_seq_one_letter_code
_entity_poly.pdbx_strand_id
1 'polypeptide(L)'
;MEKVNTLVELSAADAHSFDFQALDESGNPKHLGGDYFELDLSSEPWKSRPPIEDRGNGSHSFSLQVHQDFSGEFNLTIILLYKQFQGLRYVPKKFVYQKELRLIPVKFYRMNATALPGLKACKVSDFSRTIWAGRWTRHGRNDECEISRNGRYRCLDSHFPCKNPWCFGSLGALESNGWVYSSHCSFKIFSQKSA
;
A
#
# COMPACT_ATOMS: atom_id res chain seq x y z
N MET A 1 12.89 17.36 21.56
CA MET A 1 11.73 17.19 20.65
C MET A 1 10.70 16.35 21.37
N GLU A 2 9.69 16.99 21.96
CA GLU A 2 8.53 16.29 22.47
C GLU A 2 7.94 15.44 21.34
N LYS A 3 7.80 14.14 21.57
CA LYS A 3 6.97 13.29 20.72
C LYS A 3 5.54 13.76 20.95
N VAL A 4 5.06 14.70 20.13
CA VAL A 4 3.62 14.95 20.03
C VAL A 4 3.03 13.66 19.49
N ASN A 5 2.48 12.87 20.41
CA ASN A 5 1.81 11.61 20.09
C ASN A 5 0.37 11.94 19.66
N THR A 6 0.25 12.80 18.64
CA THR A 6 -1.04 13.18 18.08
C THR A 6 -1.57 12.00 17.29
N LEU A 7 -2.58 11.34 17.85
CA LEU A 7 -3.41 10.41 17.10
C LEU A 7 -4.02 11.16 15.92
N VAL A 8 -3.81 10.66 14.70
CA VAL A 8 -4.45 11.20 13.49
C VAL A 8 -5.77 10.46 13.29
N GLU A 9 -6.89 11.16 13.31
CA GLU A 9 -8.21 10.56 13.08
C GLU A 9 -8.69 10.85 11.66
N LEU A 10 -9.01 9.80 10.91
CA LEU A 10 -9.43 9.87 9.51
C LEU A 10 -10.72 9.07 9.32
N SER A 11 -11.58 9.50 8.39
CA SER A 11 -12.72 8.67 7.98
C SER A 11 -12.25 7.51 7.11
N ALA A 12 -12.76 6.31 7.37
CA ALA A 12 -12.67 5.22 6.40
C ALA A 12 -13.53 5.56 5.17
N ALA A 13 -13.26 4.89 4.05
CA ALA A 13 -13.80 5.16 2.71
C ALA A 13 -13.32 6.46 2.05
N ASP A 14 -13.14 7.56 2.76
CA ASP A 14 -12.61 8.78 2.14
C ASP A 14 -11.12 8.65 1.79
N ALA A 15 -10.71 9.36 0.74
CA ALA A 15 -9.31 9.50 0.39
C ALA A 15 -8.73 10.75 1.05
N HIS A 16 -7.67 10.56 1.83
CA HIS A 16 -6.99 11.62 2.58
C HIS A 16 -5.62 11.88 1.98
N SER A 17 -5.33 13.12 1.60
CA SER A 17 -4.05 13.50 1.02
C SER A 17 -3.15 14.15 2.06
N PHE A 18 -1.87 13.82 1.98
CA PHE A 18 -0.83 14.29 2.89
C PHE A 18 0.39 14.75 2.08
N ASP A 19 1.08 15.74 2.61
CA ASP A 19 2.36 16.21 2.10
C ASP A 19 3.39 16.20 3.23
N PHE A 20 4.64 15.92 2.89
CA PHE A 20 5.76 16.10 3.81
C PHE A 20 7.00 16.64 3.09
N GLN A 21 7.81 17.40 3.83
CA GLN A 21 9.05 17.99 3.34
C GLN A 21 10.24 17.18 3.82
N ALA A 22 11.10 16.72 2.90
CA ALA A 22 12.37 16.12 3.26
C ALA A 22 13.32 17.20 3.80
N LEU A 23 14.06 16.85 4.85
CA LEU A 23 15.04 17.71 5.50
C LEU A 23 16.46 17.15 5.30
N ASP A 24 17.45 18.02 5.25
CA ASP A 24 18.86 17.66 5.28
C ASP A 24 19.32 17.30 6.70
N GLU A 25 20.62 17.01 6.85
CA GLU A 25 21.21 16.61 8.13
C GLU A 25 21.28 17.76 9.14
N SER A 26 21.18 19.01 8.67
CA SER A 26 21.10 20.22 9.49
C SER A 26 19.66 20.59 9.85
N GLY A 27 18.67 19.84 9.37
CA GLY A 27 17.24 20.10 9.58
C GLY A 27 16.63 21.12 8.61
N ASN A 28 17.35 21.56 7.59
CA ASN A 28 16.83 22.49 6.59
C ASN A 28 16.02 21.75 5.52
N PRO A 29 14.97 22.37 4.95
CA PRO A 29 14.25 21.82 3.81
C PRO A 29 15.17 21.52 2.64
N LYS A 30 15.12 20.30 2.10
CA LYS A 30 15.74 19.98 0.83
C LYS A 30 15.01 20.72 -0.30
N HIS A 31 15.77 21.19 -1.29
CA HIS A 31 15.24 21.88 -2.47
C HIS A 31 15.17 21.00 -3.72
N LEU A 32 15.68 19.77 -3.62
CA LEU A 32 15.68 18.77 -4.68
C LEU A 32 15.10 17.47 -4.16
N GLY A 33 14.34 16.80 -5.01
CA GLY A 33 13.83 15.46 -4.76
C GLY A 33 14.92 14.39 -4.84
N GLY A 34 14.51 13.18 -5.23
CA GLY A 34 15.35 12.02 -5.43
C GLY A 34 15.54 11.18 -4.18
N ASP A 35 14.97 11.52 -3.02
CA ASP A 35 14.92 10.55 -1.93
C ASP A 35 13.83 9.51 -2.20
N TYR A 36 14.11 8.25 -1.89
CA TYR A 36 13.12 7.19 -2.03
C TYR A 36 12.56 6.82 -0.68
N PHE A 37 11.33 7.28 -0.46
CA PHE A 37 10.55 6.95 0.71
C PHE A 37 9.63 5.76 0.41
N GLU A 38 9.38 4.96 1.44
CA GLU A 38 8.35 3.92 1.44
C GLU A 38 7.42 4.18 2.63
N LEU A 39 6.12 4.03 2.41
CA LEU A 39 5.12 4.06 3.47
C LEU A 39 4.78 2.63 3.87
N ASP A 40 4.62 2.40 5.17
CA ASP A 40 4.01 1.18 5.70
C ASP A 40 2.77 1.56 6.50
N LEU A 41 1.57 1.30 5.98
CA LEU A 41 0.35 1.45 6.76
C LEU A 41 -0.07 0.04 7.21
N SER A 42 -0.08 -0.20 8.52
CA SER A 42 -0.30 -1.54 9.08
C SER A 42 -1.18 -1.54 10.32
N SER A 43 -1.93 -2.62 10.50
CA SER A 43 -2.66 -3.02 11.69
C SER A 43 -2.57 -4.54 11.82
N GLU A 44 -3.15 -5.13 12.87
CA GLU A 44 -3.08 -6.58 13.08
C GLU A 44 -3.59 -7.42 11.88
N PRO A 45 -4.77 -7.16 11.29
CA PRO A 45 -5.24 -7.92 10.14
C PRO A 45 -4.82 -7.34 8.78
N TRP A 46 -4.27 -6.11 8.75
CA TRP A 46 -4.19 -5.29 7.53
C TRP A 46 -2.78 -4.70 7.32
N LYS A 47 -2.26 -4.72 6.09
CA LYS A 47 -0.97 -4.11 5.76
C LYS A 47 -0.97 -3.63 4.32
N SER A 48 -0.39 -2.45 4.09
CA SER A 48 -0.20 -1.89 2.75
C SER A 48 1.03 -1.02 2.65
N ARG A 49 1.49 -0.83 1.41
CA ARG A 49 2.53 0.13 1.04
C ARG A 49 1.94 1.18 0.08
N PRO A 50 1.27 2.24 0.59
CA PRO A 50 0.71 3.28 -0.27
C PRO A 50 1.82 3.96 -1.10
N PRO A 51 1.55 4.32 -2.37
CA PRO A 51 2.53 5.00 -3.20
C PRO A 51 2.82 6.41 -2.68
N ILE A 52 4.04 6.87 -2.93
CA ILE A 52 4.48 8.24 -2.65
C ILE A 52 4.88 8.89 -3.98
N GLU A 53 4.49 10.13 -4.16
CA GLU A 53 4.93 11.01 -5.22
C GLU A 53 6.07 11.90 -4.72
N ASP A 54 7.18 11.92 -5.46
CA ASP A 54 8.24 12.93 -5.30
C ASP A 54 7.93 14.11 -6.23
N ARG A 55 7.72 15.30 -5.65
CA ARG A 55 7.42 16.52 -6.42
C ARG A 55 8.67 17.17 -7.04
N GLY A 56 9.85 16.60 -6.81
CA GLY A 56 11.13 17.06 -7.37
C GLY A 56 11.76 18.25 -6.66
N ASN A 57 11.06 18.89 -5.74
CA ASN A 57 11.49 20.07 -4.97
C ASN A 57 11.83 19.73 -3.50
N GLY A 58 12.00 18.44 -3.18
CA GLY A 58 12.21 17.94 -1.82
C GLY A 58 10.92 17.66 -1.03
N SER A 59 9.76 18.08 -1.54
CA SER A 59 8.45 17.71 -0.98
C SER A 59 7.88 16.46 -1.64
N HIS A 60 7.08 15.73 -0.86
CA HIS A 60 6.50 14.46 -1.26
C HIS A 60 5.02 14.43 -0.88
N SER A 61 4.19 13.81 -1.73
CA SER A 61 2.75 13.64 -1.52
C SER A 61 2.36 12.17 -1.46
N PHE A 62 1.35 11.86 -0.67
CA PHE A 62 0.70 10.55 -0.69
C PHE A 62 -0.77 10.65 -0.32
N SER A 63 -1.53 9.59 -0.61
CA SER A 63 -2.92 9.49 -0.22
C SER A 63 -3.20 8.17 0.50
N LEU A 64 -4.04 8.24 1.54
CA LEU A 64 -4.51 7.07 2.28
C LEU A 64 -6.02 6.91 2.08
N GLN A 65 -6.45 5.68 1.80
CA GLN A 65 -7.85 5.29 1.75
C GLN A 65 -8.00 3.86 2.27
N VAL A 66 -8.71 3.69 3.37
CA VAL A 66 -8.98 2.37 3.96
C VAL A 66 -10.46 2.04 3.75
N HIS A 67 -10.76 0.83 3.30
CA HIS A 67 -12.15 0.39 3.14
C HIS A 67 -12.83 0.27 4.52
N GLN A 68 -14.09 0.66 4.62
CA GLN A 68 -14.86 0.74 5.88
C GLN A 68 -14.86 -0.56 6.71
N ASP A 69 -14.80 -1.73 6.07
CA ASP A 69 -14.75 -3.04 6.73
C ASP A 69 -13.43 -3.28 7.49
N PHE A 70 -12.41 -2.46 7.23
CA PHE A 70 -11.11 -2.49 7.91
C PHE A 70 -10.89 -1.24 8.77
N SER A 71 -11.96 -0.52 9.17
CA SER A 71 -11.83 0.59 10.12
C SER A 71 -11.18 0.11 11.43
N GLY A 72 -10.37 0.95 12.05
CA GLY A 72 -9.63 0.59 13.26
C GLY A 72 -8.37 1.41 13.43
N GLU A 73 -7.49 0.93 14.29
CA GLU A 73 -6.21 1.55 14.57
C GLU A 73 -5.12 1.00 13.65
N PHE A 74 -4.29 1.91 13.17
CA PHE A 74 -3.20 1.65 12.25
C PHE A 74 -1.95 2.40 12.68
N ASN A 75 -0.81 1.88 12.26
CA ASN A 75 0.48 2.54 12.31
C ASN A 75 0.91 2.90 10.89
N LEU A 76 1.10 4.18 10.64
CA LEU A 76 1.75 4.68 9.42
C LEU A 76 3.23 4.91 9.70
N THR A 77 4.09 4.15 9.04
CA THR A 77 5.54 4.29 9.12
C THR A 77 6.06 4.95 7.85
N ILE A 78 6.90 5.97 8.00
CA ILE A 78 7.62 6.60 6.88
C ILE A 78 9.07 6.14 6.94
N ILE A 79 9.52 5.45 5.91
CA ILE A 79 10.85 4.84 5.82
C ILE A 79 11.61 5.52 4.70
N LEU A 80 12.82 6.01 4.96
CA LEU A 80 13.75 6.43 3.92
C LEU A 80 14.62 5.24 3.52
N LEU A 81 14.36 4.66 2.34
CA LEU A 81 15.15 3.52 1.86
C LEU A 81 16.44 3.96 1.19
N TYR A 82 16.42 5.03 0.39
CA TYR A 82 17.58 5.53 -0.33
C TYR A 82 17.62 7.05 -0.29
N LYS A 83 18.79 7.62 0.04
CA LYS A 83 19.07 9.04 -0.19
C LYS A 83 19.46 9.20 -1.67
N GLN A 84 18.93 10.19 -2.37
CA GLN A 84 19.36 10.52 -3.75
C GLN A 84 19.39 9.30 -4.70
N PHE A 85 18.25 8.62 -4.82
CA PHE A 85 17.86 7.44 -5.62
C PHE A 85 18.46 7.35 -7.03
N GLN A 86 18.93 8.44 -7.64
CA GLN A 86 19.64 8.37 -8.93
C GLN A 86 20.92 7.52 -8.87
N GLY A 87 21.52 7.30 -7.69
CA GLY A 87 22.71 6.44 -7.51
C GLY A 87 22.48 4.92 -7.67
N LEU A 88 21.23 4.46 -7.76
CA LEU A 88 20.87 3.03 -7.82
C LEU A 88 21.19 2.32 -9.13
N ARG A 89 21.53 3.08 -10.17
CA ARG A 89 21.77 2.56 -11.52
C ARG A 89 22.91 1.52 -11.59
N TYR A 90 23.73 1.40 -10.54
CA TYR A 90 24.93 0.57 -10.56
C TYR A 90 25.00 -0.51 -9.44
N VAL A 91 24.66 -0.22 -8.17
CA VAL A 91 24.76 -1.22 -7.08
C VAL A 91 23.74 -1.01 -5.94
N PRO A 92 22.46 -1.41 -6.09
CA PRO A 92 21.39 -1.10 -5.13
C PRO A 92 21.66 -1.48 -3.68
N LYS A 93 22.17 -2.70 -3.46
CA LYS A 93 22.39 -3.22 -2.09
C LYS A 93 23.41 -2.41 -1.28
N LYS A 94 24.36 -1.71 -1.92
CA LYS A 94 25.39 -0.92 -1.22
C LYS A 94 24.88 0.43 -0.73
N PHE A 95 23.82 0.96 -1.33
CA PHE A 95 23.32 2.31 -1.05
C PHE A 95 22.01 2.32 -0.26
N VAL A 96 21.57 1.16 0.22
CA VAL A 96 20.42 1.04 1.12
C VAL A 96 20.71 1.84 2.39
N TYR A 97 19.86 2.83 2.67
CA TYR A 97 19.87 3.60 3.90
C TYR A 97 18.88 3.03 4.94
N GLN A 98 17.70 2.59 4.48
CA GLN A 98 16.64 1.92 5.26
C GLN A 98 16.49 2.44 6.71
N LYS A 99 15.96 3.64 6.85
CA LYS A 99 15.73 4.25 8.17
C LYS A 99 14.26 4.61 8.35
N GLU A 100 13.65 4.08 9.40
CA GLU A 100 12.36 4.55 9.90
C GLU A 100 12.50 5.96 10.45
N LEU A 101 11.79 6.92 9.84
CA LEU A 101 11.85 8.32 10.23
C LEU A 101 10.69 8.71 11.12
N ARG A 102 9.50 8.14 10.88
CA ARG A 102 8.28 8.45 11.60
C ARG A 102 7.44 7.19 11.77
N LEU A 103 6.80 7.10 12.93
CA LEU A 103 5.74 6.16 13.25
C LEU A 103 4.56 6.99 13.76
N ILE A 104 3.47 7.01 13.00
CA ILE A 104 2.31 7.88 13.24
C ILE A 104 1.11 6.98 13.50
N PRO A 105 0.53 7.00 14.71
CA PRO A 105 -0.73 6.34 15.00
C PRO A 105 -1.87 7.01 14.22
N VAL A 106 -2.64 6.21 13.49
CA VAL A 106 -3.78 6.66 12.70
C VAL A 106 -5.01 5.82 13.05
N LYS A 107 -6.14 6.47 13.35
CA LYS A 107 -7.42 5.80 13.59
C LYS A 107 -8.38 6.10 12.46
N PHE A 108 -8.77 5.06 11.73
CA PHE A 108 -9.81 5.14 10.72
C PHE A 108 -11.17 4.83 11.34
N TYR A 109 -12.06 5.82 11.46
CA TYR A 109 -13.41 5.59 11.95
C TYR A 109 -14.36 5.23 10.81
N ARG A 110 -15.28 4.30 11.10
CA ARG A 110 -16.30 3.89 10.14
C ARG A 110 -17.33 4.99 9.95
N MET A 111 -17.55 5.44 8.72
CA MET A 111 -18.70 6.27 8.38
C MET A 111 -19.91 5.41 8.03
N ASN A 112 -21.10 5.80 8.48
CA ASN A 112 -22.35 5.06 8.25
C ASN A 112 -22.90 5.22 6.81
N ALA A 113 -22.33 6.13 6.00
CA ALA A 113 -22.97 6.60 4.78
C ALA A 113 -21.98 6.79 3.63
N THR A 114 -21.44 5.71 3.08
CA THR A 114 -21.27 5.52 1.62
C THR A 114 -20.59 4.18 1.35
N ALA A 115 -21.31 3.24 0.73
CA ALA A 115 -20.65 2.10 0.13
C ALA A 115 -19.73 2.62 -0.98
N LEU A 116 -18.43 2.38 -0.87
CA LEU A 116 -17.48 2.75 -1.90
C LEU A 116 -17.93 2.19 -3.25
N PRO A 117 -17.91 3.00 -4.34
CA PRO A 117 -18.36 2.52 -5.64
C PRO A 117 -17.51 1.33 -6.06
N GLY A 118 -18.14 0.30 -6.63
CA GLY A 118 -17.43 -0.89 -7.05
C GLY A 118 -16.36 -0.59 -8.08
N LEU A 119 -15.20 -1.23 -7.94
CA LEU A 119 -14.10 -1.05 -8.88
C LEU A 119 -14.45 -1.67 -10.24
N LYS A 120 -14.29 -0.88 -11.30
CA LYS A 120 -14.43 -1.35 -12.68
C LYS A 120 -13.12 -1.97 -13.14
N ALA A 121 -13.17 -2.88 -14.12
CA ALA A 121 -11.96 -3.42 -14.74
C ALA A 121 -11.14 -2.29 -15.38
N CYS A 122 -9.81 -2.39 -15.29
CA CYS A 122 -8.91 -1.38 -15.84
C CYS A 122 -9.09 -1.25 -17.36
N LYS A 123 -9.03 -0.03 -17.87
CA LYS A 123 -8.97 0.28 -19.30
C LYS A 123 -7.54 0.59 -19.73
N VAL A 124 -7.30 0.65 -21.04
CA VAL A 124 -5.98 1.04 -21.59
C VAL A 124 -5.47 2.37 -21.01
N SER A 125 -6.36 3.34 -20.83
CA SER A 125 -6.05 4.65 -20.23
C SER A 125 -5.62 4.60 -18.76
N ASP A 126 -5.93 3.53 -18.04
CA ASP A 126 -5.56 3.40 -16.63
C ASP A 126 -4.07 3.02 -16.47
N PHE A 127 -3.48 2.40 -17.49
CA PHE A 127 -2.06 2.02 -17.49
C PHE A 127 -1.10 3.18 -17.74
N SER A 128 -1.59 4.34 -18.21
CA SER A 128 -0.76 5.53 -18.39
C SER A 128 -0.62 6.37 -17.11
N ARG A 129 -1.25 5.96 -15.99
CA ARG A 129 -1.14 6.66 -14.72
C ARG A 129 0.23 6.41 -14.08
N THR A 130 0.90 7.49 -13.68
CA THR A 130 2.19 7.46 -12.98
C THR A 130 2.06 6.96 -11.55
N ILE A 131 0.94 7.23 -10.89
CA ILE A 131 0.69 6.86 -9.49
C ILE A 131 -0.60 6.04 -9.40
N TRP A 132 -0.49 4.87 -8.78
CA TRP A 132 -1.60 3.94 -8.63
C TRP A 132 -2.18 4.05 -7.23
N ALA A 133 -3.29 4.77 -7.08
CA ALA A 133 -4.10 4.66 -5.88
C ALA A 133 -4.86 3.33 -5.89
N GLY A 134 -5.11 2.72 -4.74
CA GLY A 134 -5.81 1.44 -4.67
C GLY A 134 -6.49 1.18 -3.35
N ARG A 135 -7.37 0.18 -3.33
CA ARG A 135 -8.06 -0.30 -2.15
C ARG A 135 -7.54 -1.69 -1.83
N TRP A 136 -6.83 -1.77 -0.71
CA TRP A 136 -6.38 -3.05 -0.18
C TRP A 136 -7.55 -3.78 0.45
N THR A 137 -7.79 -5.00 -0.01
CA THR A 137 -8.79 -5.88 0.57
C THR A 137 -8.15 -7.19 0.97
N ARG A 138 -8.68 -7.80 2.03
CA ARG A 138 -8.31 -9.15 2.43
C ARG A 138 -9.53 -10.04 2.25
N HIS A 139 -9.45 -10.97 1.31
CA HIS A 139 -10.56 -11.87 1.00
C HIS A 139 -10.35 -13.26 1.58
N GLY A 140 -9.10 -13.64 1.87
CA GLY A 140 -8.75 -14.84 2.62
C GLY A 140 -7.64 -14.54 3.65
N ARG A 141 -7.53 -15.42 4.65
CA ARG A 141 -6.47 -15.35 5.68
C ARG A 141 -6.12 -16.77 6.11
N ASN A 142 -4.86 -17.14 5.92
CA ASN A 142 -4.27 -18.36 6.48
C ASN A 142 -2.83 -18.05 6.87
N ASP A 143 -2.63 -17.58 8.10
CA ASP A 143 -1.31 -17.17 8.60
C ASP A 143 -0.45 -18.37 9.06
N GLU A 144 -1.05 -19.54 9.23
CA GLU A 144 -0.38 -20.81 9.56
C GLU A 144 0.11 -21.54 8.30
N CYS A 145 -0.12 -20.97 7.11
CA CYS A 145 0.27 -21.58 5.86
C CYS A 145 1.79 -21.69 5.75
N GLU A 146 2.26 -22.92 5.51
CA GLU A 146 3.66 -23.19 5.23
C GLU A 146 3.90 -23.41 3.73
N ILE A 147 5.14 -23.19 3.31
CA ILE A 147 5.58 -23.52 1.95
C ILE A 147 5.51 -25.04 1.81
N SER A 148 4.76 -25.50 0.81
CA SER A 148 4.62 -26.93 0.56
C SER A 148 5.94 -27.57 0.09
N ARG A 149 6.04 -28.90 0.17
CA ARG A 149 7.29 -29.65 -0.13
C ARG A 149 7.87 -29.40 -1.53
N ASN A 150 7.07 -28.94 -2.49
CA ASN A 150 7.52 -28.60 -3.84
C ASN A 150 7.87 -27.09 -3.99
N GLY A 151 8.01 -26.36 -2.88
CA GLY A 151 8.39 -24.95 -2.84
C GLY A 151 7.26 -23.96 -3.15
N ARG A 152 6.00 -24.41 -3.19
CA ARG A 152 4.85 -23.58 -3.60
C ARG A 152 4.09 -23.05 -2.37
N TYR A 153 3.67 -21.79 -2.40
CA TYR A 153 2.97 -21.13 -1.28
C TYR A 153 1.45 -21.08 -1.50
N ARG A 154 0.78 -22.23 -1.42
CA ARG A 154 -0.65 -22.41 -1.74
C ARG A 154 -1.51 -22.47 -0.48
N CYS A 155 -1.91 -21.30 0.02
CA CYS A 155 -2.50 -21.19 1.34
C CYS A 155 -4.03 -21.19 1.39
N LEU A 156 -4.67 -21.01 0.25
CA LEU A 156 -6.13 -21.01 0.11
C LEU A 156 -6.57 -22.21 -0.71
N ASP A 157 -7.83 -22.62 -0.54
CA ASP A 157 -8.45 -23.61 -1.42
C ASP A 157 -8.33 -23.19 -2.89
N SER A 158 -8.03 -24.13 -3.78
CA SER A 158 -7.83 -23.85 -5.22
C SER A 158 -9.00 -23.14 -5.92
N HIS A 159 -10.21 -23.20 -5.37
CA HIS A 159 -11.43 -22.54 -5.86
C HIS A 159 -11.87 -21.38 -4.97
N PHE A 160 -11.05 -20.96 -4.00
CA PHE A 160 -11.37 -19.87 -3.09
C PHE A 160 -11.76 -18.60 -3.89
N PRO A 161 -12.98 -18.08 -3.74
CA PRO A 161 -13.49 -17.05 -4.63
C PRO A 161 -12.88 -15.69 -4.33
N CYS A 162 -12.62 -14.89 -5.36
CA CYS A 162 -12.50 -13.46 -5.15
C CYS A 162 -13.88 -12.79 -4.98
N LYS A 163 -13.97 -11.84 -4.05
CA LYS A 163 -15.19 -11.04 -3.83
C LYS A 163 -15.30 -9.92 -4.86
N ASN A 164 -16.39 -9.92 -5.63
CA ASN A 164 -16.80 -8.79 -6.46
C ASN A 164 -17.09 -7.57 -5.55
N PRO A 165 -16.65 -6.34 -5.90
CA PRO A 165 -16.08 -5.89 -7.17
C PRO A 165 -14.55 -5.79 -7.19
N TRP A 166 -13.84 -6.39 -6.24
CA TRP A 166 -12.40 -6.18 -6.06
C TRP A 166 -11.56 -6.94 -7.08
N CYS A 167 -11.92 -8.20 -7.29
CA CYS A 167 -11.40 -9.02 -8.36
C CYS A 167 -12.38 -10.10 -8.80
N PHE A 168 -12.01 -10.79 -9.88
CA PHE A 168 -12.78 -11.87 -10.49
C PHE A 168 -11.91 -13.12 -10.63
N GLY A 169 -12.52 -14.30 -10.48
CA GLY A 169 -11.82 -15.59 -10.60
C GLY A 169 -11.48 -16.22 -9.24
N SER A 170 -10.67 -17.28 -9.28
CA SER A 170 -10.22 -17.99 -8.08
C SER A 170 -9.01 -17.30 -7.48
N LEU A 171 -9.18 -16.70 -6.29
CA LEU A 171 -8.08 -16.14 -5.52
C LEU A 171 -7.09 -17.22 -5.07
N GLY A 172 -7.57 -18.42 -4.77
CA GLY A 172 -6.70 -19.54 -4.37
C GLY A 172 -5.88 -20.14 -5.51
N ALA A 173 -6.04 -19.66 -6.74
CA ALA A 173 -5.09 -19.93 -7.81
C ALA A 173 -3.78 -19.14 -7.63
N LEU A 174 -3.77 -18.08 -6.81
CA LEU A 174 -2.58 -17.30 -6.50
C LEU A 174 -1.81 -17.92 -5.33
N GLU A 175 -0.49 -17.81 -5.38
CA GLU A 175 0.39 -18.28 -4.30
C GLU A 175 0.50 -17.22 -3.22
N SER A 176 -0.55 -17.10 -2.41
CA SER A 176 -0.65 -16.11 -1.33
C SER A 176 -1.49 -16.63 -0.18
N ASN A 177 -1.35 -16.00 0.99
CA ASN A 177 -2.22 -16.21 2.15
C ASN A 177 -3.49 -15.33 2.14
N GLY A 178 -3.92 -14.87 0.95
CA GLY A 178 -5.21 -14.22 0.73
C GLY A 178 -5.23 -12.69 0.70
N TRP A 179 -4.06 -12.05 0.58
CA TRP A 179 -3.96 -10.64 0.25
C TRP A 179 -4.42 -10.36 -1.18
N VAL A 180 -5.22 -9.32 -1.33
CA VAL A 180 -5.66 -8.79 -2.61
C VAL A 180 -5.39 -7.29 -2.63
N TYR A 181 -4.55 -6.85 -3.57
CA TYR A 181 -4.40 -5.44 -3.86
C TYR A 181 -5.17 -5.12 -5.13
N SER A 182 -6.31 -4.47 -5.00
CA SER A 182 -6.94 -3.81 -6.12
C SER A 182 -6.40 -2.39 -6.19
N SER A 183 -5.91 -1.97 -7.35
CA SER A 183 -5.55 -0.57 -7.59
C SER A 183 -6.82 0.29 -7.68
N HIS A 184 -6.84 1.31 -8.52
CA HIS A 184 -8.01 2.15 -8.76
C HIS A 184 -9.04 1.44 -9.66
N CYS A 185 -8.74 0.21 -10.07
CA CYS A 185 -9.57 -0.67 -10.87
C CYS A 185 -9.47 -2.12 -10.34
N SER A 186 -10.45 -2.93 -10.73
CA SER A 186 -10.49 -4.36 -10.40
C SER A 186 -9.69 -5.17 -11.41
N PHE A 187 -9.26 -6.36 -10.98
CA PHE A 187 -8.49 -7.27 -11.83
C PHE A 187 -9.16 -8.63 -11.94
N LYS A 188 -8.80 -9.37 -12.98
CA LYS A 188 -9.27 -10.75 -13.20
C LYS A 188 -8.09 -11.70 -13.08
N ILE A 189 -8.29 -12.77 -12.32
CA ILE A 189 -7.34 -13.87 -12.21
C ILE A 189 -7.66 -14.83 -13.34
N PHE A 190 -6.72 -14.94 -14.28
CA PHE A 190 -6.84 -15.81 -15.44
C PHE A 190 -6.32 -17.21 -15.11
N SER A 191 -7.09 -18.22 -15.48
CA SER A 191 -6.62 -19.61 -15.56
C SER A 191 -5.91 -19.84 -16.89
N GLN A 192 -5.12 -20.93 -16.97
CA GLN A 192 -4.45 -21.34 -18.21
C GLN A 192 -5.41 -21.53 -19.40
N LYS A 193 -6.68 -21.87 -19.15
CA LYS A 193 -7.70 -22.04 -20.20
C LYS A 193 -8.35 -20.74 -20.66
N SER A 194 -8.15 -19.65 -19.93
CA SER A 194 -8.84 -18.38 -20.13
C SER A 194 -7.91 -17.21 -20.42
N ALA A 195 -6.60 -17.45 -20.42
CA ALA A 195 -5.56 -16.47 -20.73
C ALA A 195 -5.38 -16.34 -22.25
#